data_AF-A0A6J7LIK2-F1
#
_entry.id   AF-A0A6J7LIK2-F1
#
_cell.length_a   1.000
_cell.length_b   1.000
_cell.length_c   1.000
_cell.angle_alpha   90.00
_cell.angle_beta   90.00
_cell.angle_gamma   90.00
#
_symmetry.space_group_name_H-M   'P 1'
#
loop_
_entity.id
_entity.type
_entity.pdbx_description
1 polymer ?
#
loop_
_entity_poly.entity_id
_entity_poly.type
_entity_poly.pdbx_seq_one_letter_code
_entity_poly.pdbx_strand_id
1 'polypeptide(L)' 'MSIIRSVKHSNQGLLVEVAVSNIDWLEKSILSHIPGIKIKAPQDFAVRVRENARNILALYESSDS' A
#
# COMPACT_ATOMS: atom_id res chain seq x y z
N MET A 1 5.48 -15.40 4.88
CA MET A 1 5.86 -15.73 3.49
C MET A 1 5.17 -14.76 2.55
N SER A 2 5.87 -14.25 1.55
CA SER A 2 5.30 -13.51 0.43
C SER A 2 5.70 -14.16 -0.88
N ILE A 3 4.79 -14.20 -1.85
CA ILE A 3 5.02 -14.78 -3.17
C ILE A 3 4.45 -13.81 -4.21
N ILE A 4 5.27 -13.41 -5.17
CA ILE A 4 4.80 -12.71 -6.36
C ILE A 4 4.17 -13.75 -7.28
N ARG A 5 2.85 -13.64 -7.47
CA ARG A 5 2.07 -14.55 -8.33
C ARG A 5 2.14 -14.16 -9.78
N SER A 6 2.09 -12.86 -10.07
CA SER A 6 2.22 -12.38 -11.44
C SER A 6 2.73 -10.94 -11.46
N VAL A 7 3.37 -10.59 -12.56
CA VAL A 7 3.80 -9.23 -12.88
C VAL A 7 3.33 -8.92 -14.30
N LYS A 8 2.60 -7.83 -14.46
CA LYS A 8 2.14 -7.33 -15.76
C LYS A 8 2.63 -5.90 -15.94
N HIS A 9 3.21 -5.60 -17.10
CA HIS A 9 3.50 -4.23 -17.48
C HIS A 9 2.19 -3.53 -17.85
N SER A 10 2.01 -2.32 -17.34
CA SER A 10 0.91 -1.44 -17.71
C SER A 10 1.46 -0.06 -18.04
N ASN A 11 0.68 0.75 -18.73
CA ASN A 11 1.05 2.14 -19.04
C ASN A 11 1.27 3.00 -17.77
N GLN A 12 0.85 2.51 -16.59
CA GLN A 12 0.98 3.17 -15.29
C GLN A 12 2.06 2.53 -14.40
N GLY A 13 2.92 1.68 -14.96
CA GLY A 13 3.95 0.93 -14.23
C GLY A 13 3.64 -0.55 -14.09
N LEU A 14 4.17 -1.19 -13.06
CA LEU A 14 4.02 -2.62 -12.83
C LEU A 14 2.74 -2.93 -12.04
N LEU A 15 1.90 -3.78 -12.59
CA LEU A 15 0.81 -4.42 -11.86
C LEU A 15 1.32 -5.74 -11.29
N VAL A 16 1.38 -5.84 -9.96
CA VAL A 16 1.92 -7.01 -9.26
C VAL A 16 0.81 -7.66 -8.45
N GLU A 17 0.63 -8.95 -8.65
CA GLU A 17 -0.23 -9.77 -7.79
C GLU A 17 0.66 -10.46 -6.75
N VAL A 18 0.37 -10.24 -5.48
CA VAL A 18 1.15 -10.79 -4.37
C VAL A 18 0.25 -11.61 -3.47
N ALA A 19 0.69 -12.81 -3.11
CA ALA A 19 0.13 -13.56 -2.01
C ALA A 19 1.00 -13.38 -0.78
N VAL A 20 0.39 -13.03 0.34
CA VAL A 20 1.07 -12.86 1.63
C VAL A 20 0.38 -13.70 2.68
N SER A 21 1.16 -14.28 3.58
CA SER A 21 0.63 -15.00 4.74
C SER A 21 0.27 -14.08 5.92
N ASN A 22 0.67 -12.81 5.84
CA ASN A 22 0.43 -11.80 6.86
C ASN A 22 0.13 -10.46 6.17
N ILE A 23 -1.12 -10.02 6.25
CA ILE A 23 -1.59 -8.80 5.59
C ILE A 23 -1.16 -7.53 6.33
N ASP A 24 -1.01 -7.59 7.66
CA ASP A 24 -0.60 -6.45 8.49
C ASP A 24 0.87 -6.08 8.25
N TRP A 25 1.70 -7.09 8.00
CA TRP A 25 3.09 -6.87 7.57
C TRP A 25 3.13 -6.16 6.22
N LEU A 26 2.33 -6.60 5.25
CA LEU A 26 2.27 -5.98 3.92
C LEU A 26 1.82 -4.52 4.01
N GLU A 27 0.82 -4.24 4.84
CA GLU A 27 0.35 -2.88 5.10
C GLU A 27 1.47 -1.96 5.60
N LYS A 28 2.21 -2.38 6.63
CA LYS A 28 3.35 -1.59 7.15
C LYS A 28 4.43 -1.36 6.09
N SER A 29 4.74 -2.39 5.29
CA SER A 29 5.71 -2.28 4.19
C SER A 29 5.25 -1.34 3.08
N ILE A 30 3.94 -1.27 2.80
CA ILE A 30 3.38 -0.33 1.83
C ILE A 30 3.44 1.09 2.40
N LEU A 31 2.99 1.30 3.63
CA LEU A 31 2.95 2.63 4.27
C LEU A 31 4.34 3.27 4.32
N SER A 32 5.42 2.50 4.48
CA SER A 32 6.79 3.02 4.47
C SER A 32 7.31 3.47 3.09
N HIS A 33 6.57 3.21 2.01
CA HIS A 33 6.94 3.54 0.63
C HIS A 33 5.87 4.35 -0.12
N ILE A 34 4.83 4.82 0.58
CA ILE A 34 3.85 5.74 0.01
C ILE A 34 4.52 7.08 -0.32
N PRO A 35 4.13 7.75 -1.42
CA PRO A 35 2.99 7.45 -2.32
C PRO A 35 3.30 6.53 -3.51
N GLY A 36 4.48 5.89 -3.55
CA GLY A 36 4.94 5.12 -4.71
C GLY A 36 4.18 3.83 -5.00
N ILE A 37 3.33 3.36 -4.08
CA ILE A 37 2.59 2.10 -4.21
C ILE A 37 1.08 2.36 -4.15
N LYS A 38 0.35 1.87 -5.17
CA LYS A 38 -1.11 1.94 -5.25
C LYS A 38 -1.72 0.54 -5.18
N ILE A 39 -2.60 0.33 -4.21
CA ILE A 39 -3.35 -0.93 -4.05
C ILE A 39 -4.59 -0.89 -4.94
N LYS A 40 -4.77 -1.90 -5.80
CA LYS A 40 -5.95 -2.05 -6.65
C LYS A 40 -7.02 -2.98 -6.08
N ALA A 41 -6.60 -4.01 -5.36
CA ALA A 41 -7.49 -5.02 -4.77
C ALA A 41 -6.78 -5.76 -3.62
N PRO A 42 -7.53 -6.36 -2.69
CA PRO A 42 -8.98 -6.20 -2.52
C PRO A 42 -9.33 -4.79 -2.01
N GLN A 43 -10.58 -4.35 -2.25
CA GLN A 43 -10.97 -2.95 -2.08
C GLN A 43 -10.97 -2.50 -0.61
N ASP A 44 -11.39 -3.37 0.29
CA ASP A 44 -11.35 -3.19 1.74
C ASP A 44 -9.92 -2.90 2.24
N PHE A 45 -8.94 -3.68 1.76
CA PHE A 45 -7.53 -3.45 2.07
C PHE A 45 -7.04 -2.12 1.50
N ALA A 46 -7.42 -1.80 0.26
CA ALA A 46 -7.03 -0.53 -0.38
C ALA A 46 -7.60 0.70 0.36
N VAL A 47 -8.81 0.61 0.91
CA VAL A 47 -9.41 1.67 1.73
C VAL A 47 -8.65 1.82 3.04
N ARG A 48 -8.42 0.71 3.76
CA ARG A 48 -7.73 0.74 5.06
C ARG A 48 -6.34 1.38 4.98
N VAL A 49 -5.52 0.96 4.01
CA VAL A 49 -4.17 1.53 3.84
C VAL A 49 -4.23 3.01 3.48
N ARG A 50 -5.22 3.44 2.66
CA ARG A 50 -5.39 4.84 2.29
C ARG A 50 -5.76 5.71 3.48
N GLU A 51 -6.65 5.24 4.34
CA GLU A 51 -7.04 5.93 5.57
C GLU A 51 -5.86 6.05 6.53
N ASN A 52 -5.11 4.95 6.72
CA ASN A 52 -3.91 4.97 7.55
C ASN A 52 -2.83 5.90 7.01
N ALA A 53 -2.60 5.92 5.69
CA ALA A 53 -1.66 6.84 5.06
C ALA A 53 -2.07 8.31 5.28
N ARG A 54 -3.37 8.62 5.14
CA ARG A 54 -3.90 9.98 5.41
C ARG A 54 -3.71 10.37 6.87
N ASN A 55 -3.99 9.47 7.81
CA ASN A 55 -3.81 9.72 9.23
C ASN A 55 -2.34 10.01 9.56
N ILE A 56 -1.41 9.24 9.00
CA ILE A 56 0.03 9.45 9.18
C ILE A 56 0.45 10.81 8.62
N LEU A 57 0.01 11.15 7.40
CA LEU A 57 0.33 12.46 6.80
C LEU A 57 -0.22 13.62 7.63
N ALA A 58 -1.46 13.51 8.11
CA ALA A 58 -2.09 14.53 8.94
C ALA A 58 -1.33 14.78 10.25
N LEU A 59 -0.71 13.75 10.84
CA LEU A 59 0.15 13.92 12.02
C LEU A 59 1.35 14.82 11.72
N TYR A 60 2.02 14.61 10.59
CA TYR A 60 3.14 15.46 10.17
C TYR A 60 2.68 16.89 9.82
N GLU A 61 1.56 17.04 9.12
CA GLU A 61 1.00 18.37 8.79
C GLU A 61 0.61 19.17 10.05
N SER A 62 0.11 18.48 11.09
CA SER A 62 -0.20 19.12 12.38
C SER A 62 1.01 19.48 13.23
N SER A 63 2.18 18.94 12.90
CA SER A 63 3.44 19.14 13.65
C SER A 63 4.22 20.38 13.19
N ASP A 64 3.84 20.98 12.06
CA ASP A 64 4.43 22.20 11.48
C ASP A 64 3.66 23.48 11.87
N SER A 65 2.82 23.43 12.91
CA SER A 65 2.03 24.57 13.42
C SER A 65 2.53 25.10 14.77
#